data_AF-A0A2M7BEH7-F1
#
_entry.id   AF-A0A2M7BEH7-F1
#
_cell.length_a   1.000
_cell.length_b   1.000
_cell.length_c   1.000
_cell.angle_alpha   90.00
_cell.angle_beta   90.00
_cell.angle_gamma   90.00
#
_symmetry.space_group_name_H-M   'P 1'
#
loop_
_entity.id
_entity.type
_entity.pdbx_description
1 polymer ?
#
loop_
_entity_poly.entity_id
_entity_poly.type
_entity_poly.pdbx_seq_one_letter_code
_entity_poly.pdbx_strand_id
1 'polypeptide(L)'
;MFFILLFFLALDRLLKSFFLKNPAVLVKHSGHYWFSSVIIILLTVFILKYKKKLPVLVRHGLALIFVGGLSNFSDRVIFGFVIDYIKISFLPFVFNFSDILITAGCLLVIYPLITIKSPAN
;
A
#
# COMPACT_ATOMS: atom_id res chain seq x y z
N MET A 1 -13.08 2.39 11.10
CA MET A 1 -11.84 1.84 10.53
C MET A 1 -12.10 0.75 9.50
N PHE A 2 -12.71 -0.40 9.83
CA PHE A 2 -12.90 -1.51 8.88
C PHE A 2 -13.60 -1.09 7.57
N PHE A 3 -14.72 -0.36 7.64
CA PHE A 3 -15.42 0.14 6.45
C PHE A 3 -14.58 1.10 5.60
N ILE A 4 -13.70 1.90 6.21
CA ILE A 4 -12.80 2.81 5.50
C ILE A 4 -11.75 2.01 4.71
N LEU A 5 -11.23 0.94 5.29
CA LEU A 5 -10.28 0.05 4.62
C LEU A 5 -10.92 -0.70 3.45
N LEU A 6 -12.16 -1.18 3.63
CA LEU A 6 -12.94 -1.77 2.54
C LEU A 6 -13.22 -0.76 1.44
N PHE A 7 -13.56 0.48 1.80
CA PHE A 7 -13.74 1.56 0.83
C PHE A 7 -12.48 1.82 0.02
N PHE A 8 -11.31 1.92 0.66
CA PHE A 8 -10.04 2.12 -0.05
C PHE A 8 -9.67 0.94 -0.96
N LEU A 9 -9.92 -0.29 -0.51
CA LEU A 9 -9.71 -1.47 -1.35
C LEU A 9 -10.65 -1.46 -2.57
N ALA A 10 -11.93 -1.15 -2.37
CA ALA A 10 -12.92 -1.05 -3.44
C ALA A 10 -12.59 0.09 -4.41
N LEU A 11 -12.14 1.24 -3.90
CA LEU A 11 -11.72 2.39 -4.70
C LEU A 11 -10.50 2.05 -5.55
N ASP A 12 -9.47 1.41 -4.97
CA ASP A 12 -8.30 0.97 -5.74
C ASP A 12 -8.72 0.01 -6.88
N ARG A 13 -9.61 -0.94 -6.59
CA ARG A 13 -10.16 -1.87 -7.59
C ARG A 13 -10.91 -1.15 -8.70
N LEU A 14 -11.72 -0.14 -8.36
CA LEU A 14 -12.44 0.67 -9.33
C LEU A 14 -11.48 1.47 -10.22
N LEU A 15 -10.48 2.13 -9.62
CA LEU A 15 -9.46 2.88 -10.36
C LEU A 15 -8.72 1.95 -11.33
N LYS A 16 -8.23 0.80 -10.85
CA LYS A 16 -7.54 -0.18 -11.70
C LYS A 16 -8.41 -0.69 -12.83
N SER A 17 -9.69 -0.98 -12.58
CA SER A 17 -10.66 -1.39 -13.62
C SER A 17 -10.86 -0.30 -14.69
N PHE A 18 -10.93 0.98 -14.28
CA PHE A 18 -11.03 2.10 -15.20
C PHE A 18 -9.78 2.26 -16.07
N PHE A 19 -8.59 2.21 -15.47
CA PHE A 19 -7.33 2.35 -16.20
C PHE A 19 -6.97 1.13 -17.04
N LEU A 20 -7.35 -0.09 -16.63
CA LEU A 20 -7.24 -1.31 -17.44
C LEU A 20 -7.94 -1.18 -18.79
N LYS A 21 -9.07 -0.47 -18.83
CA LYS A 21 -9.81 -0.17 -20.06
C LYS A 21 -9.15 0.91 -20.92
N ASN A 22 -8.15 1.62 -20.40
CA ASN A 22 -7.44 2.72 -21.05
C ASN A 22 -5.92 2.43 -21.10
N PRO A 23 -5.48 1.45 -21.93
CA PRO A 23 -4.11 0.93 -21.89
C PRO A 23 -3.03 1.95 -22.27
N ALA A 24 -3.38 3.07 -22.90
CA ALA A 24 -2.45 4.13 -23.28
C ALA A 24 -1.68 4.74 -22.10
N VAL A 25 -2.21 4.61 -20.88
CA VAL A 25 -1.62 5.18 -19.65
C VAL A 25 -1.05 4.10 -18.72
N LEU A 26 -1.21 2.83 -19.08
CA LEU A 26 -0.81 1.70 -18.26
C LEU A 26 0.67 1.38 -18.44
N VAL A 27 1.35 1.20 -17.32
CA VAL A 27 2.67 0.59 -17.28
C VAL A 27 2.54 -0.74 -16.56
N LYS A 28 2.95 -1.81 -17.25
CA LYS A 28 2.99 -3.15 -16.67
C LYS A 28 4.42 -3.44 -16.27
N HIS A 29 4.63 -3.70 -14.99
CA HIS A 29 5.96 -4.05 -14.50
C HIS A 29 6.04 -5.56 -14.30
N SER A 30 6.85 -6.28 -15.09
CA SER A 30 7.21 -7.70 -14.96
C SER A 30 8.45 -7.90 -14.08
N GLY A 31 8.37 -8.69 -12.99
CA GLY A 31 9.50 -8.85 -12.07
C GLY A 31 9.33 -9.91 -10.97
N HIS A 32 10.31 -10.02 -10.07
CA HIS A 32 10.32 -10.99 -8.97
C HIS A 32 9.31 -10.64 -7.85
N TYR A 33 8.03 -10.91 -8.07
CA TYR A 33 6.95 -10.46 -7.18
C TYR A 33 6.77 -11.25 -5.89
N TRP A 34 7.44 -12.41 -5.78
CA TRP A 34 7.39 -13.24 -4.58
C TRP A 34 7.84 -12.47 -3.34
N PHE A 35 8.81 -11.57 -3.48
CA PHE A 35 9.32 -10.76 -2.37
C PHE A 35 8.24 -9.87 -1.74
N SER A 36 7.47 -9.15 -2.56
CA SER A 36 6.36 -8.31 -2.08
C SER A 36 5.22 -9.12 -1.44
N SER A 37 5.01 -10.36 -1.92
CA SER A 37 4.01 -11.28 -1.38
C SER A 37 4.42 -11.84 -0.02
N VAL A 38 5.72 -12.14 0.17
CA VAL A 38 6.26 -12.53 1.47
C VAL A 38 6.13 -11.38 2.47
N ILE A 39 6.44 -10.14 2.05
CA ILE A 39 6.30 -8.95 2.92
C ILE A 39 4.86 -8.78 3.40
N ILE A 40 3.86 -8.91 2.53
CA ILE A 40 2.46 -8.71 2.95
C ILE A 40 2.03 -9.79 3.96
N ILE A 41 2.48 -11.04 3.78
CA ILE A 41 2.20 -12.13 4.72
C ILE A 41 2.85 -11.85 6.08
N LEU A 42 4.14 -11.50 6.10
CA LEU A 42 4.86 -11.17 7.33
C LEU A 42 4.21 -9.99 8.06
N LEU A 43 3.83 -8.95 7.33
CA LEU A 43 3.15 -7.78 7.88
C LEU A 43 1.80 -8.16 8.48
N THR A 44 1.04 -9.04 7.82
CA THR A 44 -0.25 -9.54 8.32
C THR A 44 -0.07 -10.25 9.65
N VAL A 45 0.88 -11.19 9.73
CA VAL A 45 1.20 -11.93 10.96
C VAL A 45 1.61 -10.97 12.07
N PHE A 46 2.47 -10.00 11.77
CA PHE A 46 2.91 -8.98 12.71
C PHE A 46 1.73 -8.15 13.26
N ILE A 47 0.86 -7.65 12.39
CA ILE A 47 -0.33 -6.88 12.80
C ILE A 47 -1.23 -7.73 13.71
N LEU A 48 -1.54 -8.97 13.32
CA LEU A 48 -2.41 -9.85 14.11
C LEU A 48 -1.86 -10.09 15.52
N LYS A 49 -0.54 -10.27 15.64
CA LYS A 49 0.13 -10.55 16.92
C LYS A 49 0.25 -9.31 17.81
N TYR A 50 0.53 -8.14 17.23
CA TYR A 50 0.93 -6.95 18.01
C TYR A 50 -0.10 -5.81 18.02
N LYS A 51 -1.18 -5.85 17.22
CA LYS A 51 -2.15 -4.72 17.07
C LYS A 51 -2.70 -4.16 18.37
N LYS A 52 -2.78 -4.92 19.47
CA LYS A 52 -3.31 -4.41 20.75
C LYS A 52 -2.28 -3.58 21.53
N LYS A 53 -0.98 -3.78 21.27
CA LYS A 53 0.13 -3.11 21.96
C LYS A 53 0.63 -1.87 21.22
N LEU A 54 0.11 -1.60 20.03
CA LEU A 54 0.59 -0.53 19.17
C LEU A 54 -0.19 0.77 19.38
N PRO A 55 0.47 1.95 19.33
CA PRO A 55 -0.19 3.23 19.34
C PRO A 55 -1.25 3.35 18.24
N VAL A 56 -2.30 4.15 18.48
CA VAL A 56 -3.39 4.36 17.51
C VAL A 56 -2.85 4.74 16.13
N LEU A 57 -1.89 5.67 16.05
CA LEU A 57 -1.33 6.14 14.79
C LEU A 57 -0.61 5.02 14.00
N VAL A 58 0.21 4.23 14.69
CA VAL A 58 0.92 3.07 14.11
C VAL A 58 -0.07 2.03 13.61
N ARG A 59 -1.18 1.80 14.32
CA ARG A 59 -2.23 0.85 13.87
C ARG A 59 -2.90 1.31 12.58
N HIS A 60 -3.19 2.61 12.45
CA HIS A 60 -3.76 3.17 11.22
C HIS A 60 -2.74 3.08 10.08
N GLY A 61 -1.47 3.42 10.33
CA GLY A 61 -0.41 3.30 9.33
C GLY A 61 -0.24 1.87 8.81
N LEU A 62 -0.16 0.90 9.71
CA LEU A 62 -0.10 -0.52 9.35
C LEU A 62 -1.34 -1.00 8.58
N ALA A 63 -2.53 -0.49 8.91
CA ALA A 63 -3.75 -0.81 8.18
C ALA A 63 -3.74 -0.28 6.73
N LEU A 64 -3.22 0.93 6.51
CA LEU A 64 -3.05 1.48 5.15
C LEU A 64 -2.04 0.68 4.33
N ILE A 65 -0.88 0.35 4.93
CA ILE A 65 0.13 -0.50 4.28
C ILE A 65 -0.47 -1.85 3.92
N PHE A 66 -1.23 -2.46 4.82
CA PHE A 66 -1.88 -3.75 4.57
C PHE A 66 -2.88 -3.66 3.41
N VAL A 67 -3.75 -2.65 3.36
CA VAL A 67 -4.74 -2.52 2.27
C VAL A 67 -4.06 -2.27 0.92
N GLY A 68 -3.07 -1.37 0.85
CA GLY A 68 -2.35 -1.11 -0.38
C GLY A 68 -1.58 -2.35 -0.85
N GLY A 69 -0.86 -3.01 0.06
CA GLY A 69 -0.13 -4.23 -0.26
C GLY A 69 -1.03 -5.39 -0.67
N LEU A 70 -2.19 -5.56 -0.02
CA LEU A 70 -3.20 -6.56 -0.39
C LEU A 70 -3.73 -6.31 -1.81
N SER A 71 -3.96 -5.04 -2.18
CA SER A 71 -4.47 -4.73 -3.52
C SER A 71 -3.43 -5.02 -4.62
N ASN A 72 -2.19 -4.56 -4.46
CA ASN A 72 -1.09 -4.90 -5.38
C ASN A 72 -0.79 -6.41 -5.39
N PHE A 73 -1.00 -7.12 -4.28
CA PHE A 73 -0.92 -8.58 -4.27
C PHE A 73 -2.02 -9.21 -5.12
N SER A 74 -3.27 -8.79 -5.00
CA SER A 74 -4.34 -9.40 -5.80
C SER A 74 -4.25 -9.06 -7.29
N ASP A 75 -3.63 -7.94 -7.67
CA ASP A 75 -3.28 -7.69 -9.09
C ASP A 75 -2.39 -8.80 -9.66
N ARG A 76 -1.38 -9.21 -8.90
CA ARG A 76 -0.44 -10.25 -9.33
C ARG A 76 -1.10 -11.62 -9.39
N VAL A 77 -2.01 -11.91 -8.46
CA VAL A 77 -2.79 -13.16 -8.47
C VAL A 77 -3.71 -13.23 -9.70
N ILE A 78 -4.33 -12.12 -10.09
CA ILE A 78 -5.34 -12.09 -11.17
C ILE A 78 -4.70 -11.89 -12.54
N PHE A 79 -3.73 -10.99 -12.66
CA PHE A 79 -3.18 -10.53 -13.94
C PHE A 79 -1.73 -10.94 -14.16
N GLY A 80 -1.02 -11.41 -13.13
CA GLY A 80 0.40 -11.75 -13.21
C GLY A 80 1.35 -10.55 -13.14
N PHE A 81 0.85 -9.33 -12.97
CA PHE A 81 1.63 -8.09 -12.84
C PHE A 81 0.89 -7.04 -11.99
N VAL A 82 1.59 -5.97 -11.59
CA VAL A 82 0.97 -4.80 -10.92
C VAL A 82 0.53 -3.78 -11.96
N ILE A 83 -0.65 -3.17 -11.74
CA ILE A 83 -1.22 -2.17 -12.65
C ILE A 83 -0.82 -0.77 -12.17
N ASP A 84 0.17 -0.18 -12.81
CA ASP A 84 0.60 1.20 -12.56
C ASP A 84 0.00 2.13 -13.62
N TYR A 85 -0.61 3.24 -13.17
CA TYR A 85 -1.42 4.10 -14.04
C TYR A 85 -1.26 5.61 -13.79
N ILE A 86 -0.59 6.01 -12.70
CA ILE A 86 -0.26 7.42 -12.45
C ILE A 86 1.17 7.65 -12.93
N LYS A 87 1.31 8.33 -14.07
CA LYS A 87 2.60 8.75 -14.62
C LYS A 87 2.80 10.24 -14.39
N ILE A 88 3.87 10.62 -13.69
CA ILE A 88 4.26 12.02 -13.56
C ILE A 88 5.15 12.38 -14.76
N SER A 89 4.69 13.25 -15.66
CA SER A 89 5.33 13.50 -16.96
C SER A 89 6.79 13.95 -16.89
N PHE A 90 7.21 14.58 -15.79
CA PHE A 90 8.55 15.12 -15.59
C PHE A 90 9.44 14.28 -14.66
N LEU A 91 8.95 13.13 -14.18
CA LEU A 91 9.72 12.21 -13.35
C LEU A 91 9.65 10.79 -13.93
N PRO A 92 10.69 9.96 -13.75
CA PRO A 92 10.66 8.57 -14.18
C PRO A 92 9.81 7.66 -13.26
N PHE A 93 8.88 8.24 -12.49
CA PHE A 93 8.07 7.52 -11.50
C PHE A 93 6.67 7.25 -12.05
N VAL A 94 6.28 5.98 -11.97
CA VAL A 94 4.93 5.51 -12.23
C VAL A 94 4.47 4.76 -10.99
N PHE A 95 3.27 5.04 -10.54
CA PHE A 95 2.71 4.42 -9.34
C PHE A 95 1.19 4.29 -9.46
N ASN A 96 0.59 3.67 -8.47
CA ASN A 96 -0.85 3.52 -8.36
C ASN A 96 -1.36 3.98 -6.98
N PHE A 97 -2.67 3.91 -6.76
CA PHE A 97 -3.26 4.30 -5.48
C PHE A 97 -2.82 3.40 -4.32
N SER A 98 -2.54 2.12 -4.56
CA SER A 98 -2.00 1.21 -3.56
C SER A 98 -0.64 1.68 -3.03
N ASP A 99 0.23 2.23 -3.89
CA ASP A 99 1.53 2.78 -3.48
C ASP A 99 1.39 4.06 -2.65
N ILE A 100 0.35 4.87 -2.93
CA ILE A 100 0.01 6.04 -2.10
C ILE A 100 -0.42 5.59 -0.71
N LEU A 101 -1.28 4.57 -0.59
CA LEU A 101 -1.70 4.02 0.70
C LEU A 101 -0.52 3.46 1.50
N ILE A 102 0.37 2.72 0.83
CA ILE A 102 1.59 2.18 1.46
C ILE A 102 2.49 3.31 1.95
N THR A 103 2.75 4.31 1.10
CA THR A 103 3.62 5.45 1.44
C THR A 103 3.05 6.26 2.60
N ALA A 104 1.77 6.60 2.56
CA ALA A 104 1.08 7.31 3.65
C ALA A 104 1.11 6.49 4.94
N GLY A 105 0.88 5.17 4.86
CA GLY A 105 0.94 4.29 6.01
C GLY A 105 2.34 4.20 6.61
N CYS A 106 3.39 4.13 5.79
CA CYS A 106 4.78 4.18 6.24
C CYS A 106 5.09 5.50 6.98
N LEU A 107 4.64 6.64 6.47
CA LEU A 107 4.80 7.93 7.15
C LEU A 107 4.13 7.94 8.53
N LEU A 108 2.91 7.39 8.65
CA LEU A 108 2.21 7.29 9.93
C LEU A 108 2.90 6.34 10.94
N VAL A 109 3.59 5.31 10.46
CA VAL A 109 4.37 4.39 11.32
C VAL A 109 5.68 5.03 11.76
N ILE A 110 6.36 5.73 10.85
CA ILE A 110 7.68 6.34 11.10
C ILE A 110 7.57 7.59 11.97
N TYR A 111 6.52 8.40 11.81
CA TYR A 111 6.37 9.67 12.51
C TYR A 111 6.54 9.56 14.03
N PRO A 112 5.87 8.63 14.75
CA PRO A 112 6.10 8.40 16.17
C PRO A 112 7.54 8.02 16.51
N LEU A 113 8.23 7.24 15.66
CA LEU A 113 9.58 6.77 15.95
C LEU A 113 10.60 7.92 15.95
N ILE A 114 10.34 8.96 15.14
CA ILE A 114 11.18 10.15 15.08
C ILE A 114 10.87 11.08 16.26
N THR A 115 9.59 11.25 16.62
CA THR A 115 9.18 12.18 17.68
C THR A 115 9.46 11.67 19.09
N ILE A 116 9.40 10.35 19.33
CA ILE A 116 9.75 9.74 20.63
C ILE A 116 11.24 9.96 20.96
N LYS A 117 12.08 10.16 19.94
CA LYS A 117 13.53 10.34 20.11
C LYS A 117 13.95 11.78 20.41
N SER A 118 13.03 12.75 20.49
CA SER A 118 13.36 14.11 20.90
C SER A 118 13.25 14.24 22.42
N PRO A 119 14.36 14.19 23.19
CA PRO A 119 14.31 14.61 24.57
C PRO A 119 13.97 16.10 24.57
N ALA A 120 13.05 16.51 25.43
CA ALA A 120 12.94 17.93 25.77
C ALA A 120 14.31 18.38 26.30
N ASN A 121 14.94 19.32 25.60
CA ASN A 121 15.98 20.17 26.19
C ASN A 121 15.29 21.22 27.05
#